data_AF-A0A7W9MFQ1-F1
#
_entry.id   AF-A0A7W9MFQ1-F1
#
_cell.length_a   1.000
_cell.length_b   1.000
_cell.length_c   1.000
_cell.angle_alpha   90.00
_cell.angle_beta   90.00
_cell.angle_gamma   90.00
#
_symmetry.space_group_name_H-M   'P 1'
#
loop_
_entity.id
_entity.type
_entity.pdbx_description
1 polymer ?
#
loop_
_entity_poly.entity_id
_entity_poly.type
_entity_poly.pdbx_seq_one_letter_code
_entity_poly.pdbx_strand_id
1 'polypeptide(L)'
;MTCKSALEDSGVMGVFDFLLARRLRRGPTLLLPSSVTPQDVLEAVRLRSPEAASQGGAIRTGDGVRLRGPYSVCRELALLTGLPVGWPVAYVVDAPGTERETDPATVVAGLAERLGGLCCPRHPARSPDLFTVTGGALPLERLTGLLPGARPRTVPGFDITLLSADRNPLEITFCGGEDGEVDYEVSVAHGPITSAVVEQAERLALAIGEASGGVVRDRNGFRLGIPVG
;
A
#
# COMPACT_ATOMS: atom_id res chain seq x y z
N MET A 1 -15.29 22.53 -3.28
CA MET A 1 -14.02 22.75 -2.55
C MET A 1 -12.98 21.86 -3.17
N THR A 2 -12.08 22.44 -3.95
CA THR A 2 -10.88 21.79 -4.48
C THR A 2 -9.93 21.50 -3.33
N CYS A 3 -9.36 20.28 -3.26
CA CYS A 3 -8.31 19.87 -2.30
C CYS A 3 -7.04 20.74 -2.29
N LYS A 4 -7.01 21.85 -3.03
CA LYS A 4 -5.87 22.76 -3.13
C LYS A 4 -5.54 23.50 -1.83
N SER A 5 -6.53 23.98 -1.08
CA SER A 5 -6.24 25.07 -0.13
C SER A 5 -5.67 24.66 1.24
N ALA A 6 -5.42 23.38 1.49
CA ALA A 6 -4.83 22.92 2.76
C ALA A 6 -3.53 22.14 2.59
N LEU A 7 -3.04 21.97 1.35
CA LEU A 7 -1.95 21.03 1.01
C LEU A 7 -0.84 21.64 0.12
N GLU A 8 -0.94 22.92 -0.26
CA GLU A 8 -0.05 23.51 -1.29
C GLU A 8 1.26 24.14 -0.75
N ASP A 9 1.55 24.16 0.56
CA ASP A 9 2.66 24.99 1.09
C ASP A 9 3.92 24.24 1.56
N SER A 10 4.09 22.95 1.27
CA SER A 10 5.38 22.29 1.51
C SER A 10 5.54 21.06 0.61
N GLY A 11 6.72 20.87 0.02
CA GLY A 11 7.08 19.75 -0.86
C GLY A 11 7.11 18.36 -0.20
N VAL A 12 6.19 18.11 0.74
CA VAL A 12 6.00 16.88 1.54
C VAL A 12 4.98 15.93 0.89
N MET A 13 4.38 16.34 -0.24
CA MET A 13 3.32 15.63 -0.96
C MET A 13 3.78 14.37 -1.73
N GLY A 14 5.08 14.04 -1.75
CA GLY A 14 5.63 12.95 -2.57
C GLY A 14 5.58 11.54 -1.92
N VAL A 15 6.00 11.43 -0.66
CA VAL A 15 6.23 10.13 0.01
C VAL A 15 5.01 9.65 0.81
N PHE A 16 4.34 10.56 1.50
CA PHE A 16 3.19 10.22 2.36
C PHE A 16 2.01 9.69 1.54
N ASP A 17 1.76 10.30 0.38
CA ASP A 17 0.67 9.92 -0.51
C ASP A 17 0.94 8.59 -1.22
N PHE A 18 2.21 8.25 -1.50
CA PHE A 18 2.58 6.93 -2.02
C PHE A 18 2.42 5.82 -0.98
N LEU A 19 2.93 6.02 0.23
CA LEU A 19 2.79 5.03 1.31
C LEU A 19 1.31 4.85 1.71
N LEU A 20 0.52 5.92 1.65
CA LEU A 20 -0.92 5.86 1.83
C LEU A 20 -1.59 5.11 0.67
N ALA A 21 -1.29 5.45 -0.59
CA ALA A 21 -1.83 4.76 -1.76
C ALA A 21 -1.50 3.26 -1.71
N ARG A 22 -0.26 2.91 -1.37
CA ARG A 22 0.18 1.52 -1.16
C ARG A 22 -0.62 0.81 -0.07
N ARG A 23 -0.86 1.46 1.07
CA ARG A 23 -1.70 0.90 2.15
C ARG A 23 -3.14 0.67 1.71
N LEU A 24 -3.72 1.64 1.00
CA LEU A 24 -5.08 1.57 0.45
C LEU A 24 -5.22 0.50 -0.63
N ARG A 25 -4.16 0.22 -1.41
CA ARG A 25 -4.14 -0.88 -2.40
C ARG A 25 -4.03 -2.26 -1.77
N ARG A 26 -3.19 -2.42 -0.73
CA ARG A 26 -2.80 -3.72 -0.18
C ARG A 26 -3.70 -4.24 0.93
N GLY A 27 -4.20 -3.35 1.78
CA GLY A 27 -4.89 -3.72 3.02
C GLY A 27 -6.41 -3.69 2.89
N PRO A 28 -7.14 -4.47 3.73
CA PRO A 28 -8.57 -4.27 3.93
C PRO A 28 -8.83 -2.81 4.31
N THR A 29 -9.52 -2.12 3.41
CA THR A 29 -9.77 -0.69 3.46
C THR A 29 -11.27 -0.46 3.67
N LEU A 30 -11.61 0.26 4.74
CA LEU A 30 -12.95 0.73 5.01
C LEU A 30 -13.14 2.09 4.36
N LEU A 31 -14.08 2.18 3.42
CA LEU A 31 -14.51 3.44 2.80
C LEU A 31 -15.82 3.91 3.44
N LEU A 32 -15.89 5.20 3.76
CA LEU A 32 -17.02 5.80 4.48
C LEU A 32 -17.52 7.08 3.79
N PRO A 33 -18.81 7.39 3.92
CA PRO A 33 -19.33 8.67 3.46
C PRO A 33 -18.85 9.79 4.39
N SER A 34 -18.83 11.03 3.90
CA SER A 34 -18.39 12.20 4.68
C SER A 34 -19.27 12.50 5.90
N SER A 35 -20.46 11.90 5.99
CA SER A 35 -21.36 12.03 7.14
C SER A 35 -20.90 11.22 8.36
N VAL A 36 -20.02 10.23 8.19
CA VAL A 36 -19.50 9.40 9.28
C VAL A 36 -18.27 10.06 9.88
N THR A 37 -18.31 10.35 11.17
CA THR A 37 -17.21 10.99 11.91
C THR A 37 -16.25 9.95 12.50
N PRO A 38 -15.01 10.33 12.85
CA PRO A 38 -14.09 9.42 13.55
C PRO A 38 -14.64 8.89 14.87
N GLN A 39 -15.50 9.66 15.54
CA GLN A 39 -16.17 9.23 16.77
C GLN A 39 -17.18 8.12 16.47
N ASP A 40 -17.95 8.22 15.39
CA ASP A 40 -18.90 7.15 14.99
C ASP A 40 -18.17 5.84 14.69
N VAL A 41 -16.99 5.93 14.05
CA VAL A 41 -16.14 4.76 13.79
C VAL A 41 -15.64 4.15 15.11
N LEU A 42 -15.18 4.98 16.06
CA LEU A 42 -14.72 4.51 17.37
C LEU A 42 -15.85 3.81 18.15
N GLU A 43 -17.04 4.40 18.19
CA GLU A 43 -18.19 3.79 18.86
C GLU A 43 -18.59 2.47 18.19
N ALA A 44 -18.56 2.40 16.86
CA ALA A 44 -18.81 1.14 16.14
C ALA A 44 -17.76 0.07 16.45
N VAL A 45 -16.49 0.44 16.59
CA VAL A 45 -15.40 -0.48 16.98
C VAL A 45 -15.58 -0.96 18.43
N ARG A 46 -16.02 -0.08 19.34
CA ARG A 46 -16.26 -0.40 20.77
C ARG A 46 -17.32 -1.46 21.00
N LEU A 47 -18.27 -1.60 20.08
CA LEU A 47 -19.25 -2.70 20.13
C LEU A 47 -18.60 -4.08 20.05
N ARG A 48 -17.41 -4.18 19.42
CA ARG A 48 -16.63 -5.42 19.32
C ARG A 48 -15.50 -5.48 20.35
N SER A 49 -14.85 -4.35 20.62
CA SER A 49 -13.70 -4.23 21.51
C SER A 49 -13.93 -3.03 22.44
N PRO A 50 -14.58 -3.23 23.60
CA PRO A 50 -14.96 -2.14 24.51
C PRO A 50 -13.78 -1.27 24.97
N GLU A 51 -12.59 -1.84 25.01
CA GLU A 51 -11.33 -1.18 25.34
C GLU A 51 -10.75 -0.33 24.21
N ALA A 52 -11.39 -0.29 23.04
CA ALA A 52 -10.88 0.45 21.89
C ALA A 52 -10.79 1.96 22.17
N ALA A 53 -9.68 2.55 21.70
CA ALA A 53 -9.36 3.95 21.91
C ALA A 53 -8.72 4.58 20.67
N SER A 54 -8.94 5.88 20.50
CA SER A 54 -8.21 6.69 19.52
C SER A 54 -6.82 7.03 20.08
N GLN A 55 -5.78 6.63 19.35
CA GLN A 55 -4.38 6.87 19.71
C GLN A 55 -3.56 7.19 18.46
N GLY A 56 -3.02 8.41 18.38
CA GLY A 56 -2.08 8.83 17.34
C GLY A 56 -2.62 8.68 15.91
N GLY A 57 -3.83 9.20 15.65
CA GLY A 57 -4.46 9.14 14.31
C GLY A 57 -4.88 7.74 13.87
N ALA A 58 -5.15 6.86 14.83
CA ALA A 58 -5.63 5.51 14.59
C ALA A 58 -6.55 5.07 15.73
N ILE A 59 -7.46 4.14 15.46
CA ILE A 59 -8.21 3.42 16.49
C ILE A 59 -7.48 2.11 16.76
N ARG A 60 -7.17 1.84 18.02
CA ARG A 60 -6.55 0.58 18.45
C ARG A 60 -7.55 -0.19 19.30
N THR A 61 -7.62 -1.49 19.07
CA THR A 61 -8.40 -2.44 19.86
C THR A 61 -7.47 -3.24 20.77
N GLY A 62 -8.02 -3.86 21.82
CA GLY A 62 -7.23 -4.69 22.75
C GLY A 62 -6.74 -6.01 22.13
N ASP A 63 -7.35 -6.46 21.03
CA ASP A 63 -6.94 -7.64 20.27
C ASP A 63 -5.79 -7.35 19.27
N GLY A 64 -5.26 -6.13 19.24
CA GLY A 64 -4.11 -5.75 18.43
C GLY A 64 -4.45 -5.27 17.01
N VAL A 65 -5.74 -5.23 16.64
CA VAL A 65 -6.18 -4.61 15.39
C VAL A 65 -6.02 -3.08 15.47
N ARG A 66 -5.54 -2.49 14.38
CA ARG A 66 -5.38 -1.04 14.26
C ARG A 66 -6.07 -0.54 13.01
N LEU A 67 -7.04 0.36 13.17
CA LEU A 67 -7.62 1.12 12.08
C LEU A 67 -6.87 2.44 11.94
N ARG A 68 -6.09 2.60 10.88
CA ARG A 68 -5.37 3.83 10.57
C ARG A 68 -6.25 4.73 9.70
N GLY A 69 -6.36 6.00 10.07
CA GLY A 69 -7.24 6.97 9.43
C GLY A 69 -7.90 7.92 10.44
N PRO A 70 -8.78 8.83 10.01
CA PRO A 70 -9.33 8.93 8.65
C PRO A 70 -8.31 9.46 7.63
N TYR A 71 -8.35 8.91 6.42
CA TYR A 71 -7.65 9.44 5.26
C TYR A 71 -8.64 10.10 4.31
N SER A 72 -8.29 11.28 3.80
CA SER A 72 -9.08 11.95 2.77
C SER A 72 -8.79 11.32 1.41
N VAL A 73 -9.83 10.82 0.75
CA VAL A 73 -9.72 10.20 -0.57
C VAL A 73 -10.21 11.19 -1.63
N CYS A 74 -9.28 11.78 -2.37
CA CYS A 74 -9.58 12.54 -3.58
C CYS A 74 -9.76 11.61 -4.79
N ARG A 75 -10.22 12.17 -5.90
CA ARG A 75 -10.44 11.41 -7.15
C ARG A 75 -9.14 10.81 -7.67
N GLU A 76 -8.05 11.57 -7.60
CA GLU A 76 -6.72 11.17 -8.06
C GLU A 76 -6.20 9.98 -7.25
N LEU A 77 -6.33 10.03 -5.92
CA LEU A 77 -5.95 8.94 -5.03
C LEU A 77 -6.84 7.71 -5.25
N ALA A 78 -8.15 7.89 -5.42
CA ALA A 78 -9.06 6.79 -5.71
C ALA A 78 -8.67 6.05 -7.00
N LEU A 79 -8.34 6.79 -8.07
CA LEU A 79 -7.87 6.21 -9.33
C LEU A 79 -6.53 5.50 -9.19
N LEU A 80 -5.59 6.10 -8.46
CA LEU A 80 -4.26 5.51 -8.21
C LEU A 80 -4.32 4.20 -7.41
N THR A 81 -5.33 4.08 -6.55
CA THR A 81 -5.49 2.95 -5.63
C THR A 81 -6.51 1.91 -6.10
N GLY A 82 -7.25 2.20 -7.17
CA GLY A 82 -8.37 1.36 -7.63
C GLY A 82 -9.59 1.39 -6.71
N LEU A 83 -9.66 2.36 -5.78
CA LEU A 83 -10.81 2.53 -4.90
C LEU A 83 -12.00 3.15 -5.69
N PRO A 84 -13.25 2.79 -5.34
CA PRO A 84 -14.42 3.44 -5.91
C PRO A 84 -14.43 4.94 -5.64
N VAL A 85 -14.63 5.72 -6.71
CA VAL A 85 -14.80 7.18 -6.61
C VAL A 85 -16.11 7.49 -5.87
N GLY A 86 -16.12 8.58 -5.10
CA GLY A 86 -17.30 9.04 -4.36
C GLY A 86 -17.29 8.68 -2.86
N TRP A 87 -16.23 8.02 -2.39
CA TRP A 87 -16.01 7.71 -0.98
C TRP A 87 -14.89 8.59 -0.42
N PRO A 88 -15.21 9.68 0.30
CA PRO A 88 -14.23 10.69 0.67
C PRO A 88 -13.36 10.31 1.88
N VAL A 89 -13.74 9.29 2.64
CA VAL A 89 -13.04 8.88 3.86
C VAL A 89 -12.60 7.42 3.75
N ALA A 90 -11.33 7.15 4.05
CA ALA A 90 -10.81 5.79 4.14
C ALA A 90 -10.14 5.50 5.49
N TYR A 91 -10.25 4.26 5.94
CA TYR A 91 -9.44 3.69 7.00
C TYR A 91 -8.79 2.42 6.50
N VAL A 92 -7.52 2.19 6.84
CA VAL A 92 -6.81 0.96 6.51
C VAL A 92 -6.65 0.14 7.78
N VAL A 93 -6.97 -1.15 7.71
CA VAL A 93 -6.77 -2.07 8.83
C VAL A 93 -5.39 -2.68 8.76
N ASP A 94 -4.67 -2.53 9.86
CA ASP A 94 -3.34 -3.09 10.12
C ASP A 94 -3.49 -4.07 11.29
N ALA A 95 -3.21 -5.34 11.03
CA ALA A 95 -3.22 -6.41 12.04
C ALA A 95 -1.84 -7.09 12.00
N PRO A 96 -0.86 -6.55 12.74
CA PRO A 96 0.49 -7.10 12.75
C PRO A 96 0.48 -8.47 13.46
N GLY A 97 0.42 -9.54 12.66
CA GLY A 97 0.90 -10.89 12.99
C GLY A 97 0.65 -11.40 14.40
N THR A 98 -0.59 -11.39 14.88
CA THR A 98 -0.94 -12.11 16.11
C THR A 98 -1.57 -13.46 15.76
N GLU A 99 -1.22 -14.48 16.53
CA GLU A 99 -1.73 -15.85 16.50
C GLU A 99 -3.24 -15.95 16.85
N ARG A 100 -4.03 -14.89 16.65
CA ARG A 100 -5.46 -14.81 16.98
C ARG A 100 -6.34 -14.68 15.73
N GLU A 101 -7.44 -15.42 15.74
CA GLU A 101 -8.45 -15.71 14.70
C GLU A 101 -9.14 -14.52 14.00
N THR A 102 -8.81 -13.26 14.30
CA THR A 102 -9.57 -12.14 13.71
C THR A 102 -9.01 -11.77 12.34
N ASP A 103 -9.69 -12.25 11.32
CA ASP A 103 -9.49 -11.79 9.95
C ASP A 103 -9.80 -10.28 9.81
N PRO A 104 -8.80 -9.44 9.45
CA PRO A 104 -8.99 -8.01 9.26
C PRO A 104 -10.06 -7.66 8.22
N ALA A 105 -10.27 -8.50 7.20
CA ALA A 105 -11.30 -8.27 6.20
C ALA A 105 -12.72 -8.40 6.78
N THR A 106 -12.91 -9.33 7.73
CA THR A 106 -14.18 -9.50 8.46
C THR A 106 -14.51 -8.27 9.33
N VAL A 107 -13.50 -7.67 9.98
CA VAL A 107 -13.69 -6.43 10.76
C VAL A 107 -14.10 -5.27 9.85
N VAL A 108 -13.42 -5.09 8.71
CA VAL A 108 -13.78 -4.05 7.74
C VAL A 108 -15.18 -4.24 7.19
N ALA A 109 -15.55 -5.48 6.84
CA ALA A 109 -16.87 -5.78 6.31
C ALA A 109 -17.98 -5.44 7.32
N GLY A 110 -17.85 -5.84 8.59
CA GLY A 110 -18.84 -5.54 9.62
C GLY A 110 -18.96 -4.04 9.92
N LEU A 111 -17.83 -3.31 9.89
CA LEU A 111 -17.85 -1.85 10.03
C LEU A 111 -18.50 -1.16 8.83
N ALA A 112 -18.21 -1.63 7.62
CA ALA A 112 -18.83 -1.13 6.40
C ALA A 112 -20.35 -1.32 6.44
N GLU A 113 -20.83 -2.51 6.80
CA GLU A 113 -22.26 -2.78 6.92
C GLU A 113 -22.94 -1.84 7.92
N ARG A 114 -22.33 -1.65 9.11
CA ARG A 114 -22.91 -0.87 10.18
C ARG A 114 -22.90 0.64 9.94
N LEU A 115 -21.88 1.14 9.25
CA LEU A 115 -21.67 2.57 9.01
C LEU A 115 -22.13 3.02 7.61
N GLY A 116 -22.77 2.15 6.83
CA GLY A 116 -23.15 2.44 5.45
C GLY A 116 -21.94 2.67 4.53
N GLY A 117 -20.84 2.00 4.86
CA GLY A 117 -19.55 2.05 4.18
C GLY A 117 -19.38 1.01 3.08
N LEU A 118 -18.15 0.91 2.58
CA LEU A 118 -17.74 -0.11 1.62
C LEU A 118 -16.38 -0.69 1.98
N CYS A 119 -16.28 -2.02 1.97
CA CYS A 119 -15.01 -2.73 2.12
C CYS A 119 -14.28 -2.81 0.78
N CYS A 120 -12.99 -2.46 0.77
CA CYS A 120 -12.12 -2.53 -0.39
C CYS A 120 -10.81 -3.27 -0.13
N PRO A 121 -10.37 -4.10 -1.08
CA PRO A 121 -11.16 -4.62 -2.20
C PRO A 121 -12.25 -5.60 -1.70
N ARG A 122 -13.41 -5.66 -2.36
CA ARG A 122 -14.58 -6.49 -1.94
C ARG A 122 -14.24 -7.97 -1.74
N HIS A 123 -13.23 -8.44 -2.45
CA HIS A 123 -12.38 -9.55 -2.09
C HIS A 123 -10.97 -8.99 -2.02
N PRO A 124 -10.12 -9.29 -1.01
CA PRO A 124 -8.68 -9.02 -1.06
C PRO A 124 -8.18 -9.53 -2.40
N ALA A 125 -8.01 -8.62 -3.37
CA ALA A 125 -7.30 -8.94 -4.59
C ALA A 125 -5.96 -9.46 -4.09
N ARG A 126 -5.56 -10.66 -4.54
CA ARG A 126 -4.21 -11.17 -4.29
C ARG A 126 -3.28 -10.01 -4.63
N SER A 127 -2.65 -9.42 -3.62
CA SER A 127 -1.84 -8.21 -3.77
C SER A 127 -0.95 -8.36 -5.00
N PRO A 128 -1.02 -7.48 -6.01
CA PRO A 128 -0.18 -7.58 -7.21
C PRO A 128 1.29 -7.39 -6.86
N ASP A 129 1.59 -6.83 -5.67
CA ASP A 129 2.92 -6.61 -5.16
C ASP A 129 3.45 -7.91 -4.55
N LEU A 130 4.45 -8.48 -5.21
CA LEU A 130 5.03 -9.76 -4.84
C LEU A 130 6.18 -9.57 -3.86
N PHE A 131 6.99 -8.54 -4.07
CA PHE A 131 8.19 -8.26 -3.30
C PHE A 131 8.43 -6.77 -3.15
N THR A 132 9.13 -6.41 -2.07
CA THR A 132 9.57 -5.05 -1.78
C THR A 132 11.05 -5.06 -1.44
N VAL A 133 11.77 -4.05 -1.90
CA VAL A 133 13.17 -3.85 -1.61
C VAL A 133 13.35 -2.46 -1.07
N THR A 134 14.00 -2.34 0.08
CA THR A 134 14.38 -1.05 0.65
C THR A 134 15.89 -0.96 0.66
N GLY A 135 16.49 0.01 -0.04
CA GLY A 135 17.94 0.16 -0.16
C GLY A 135 18.36 1.46 -0.81
N GLY A 136 19.61 1.59 -1.24
CA GLY A 136 20.11 2.79 -1.90
C GLY A 136 19.46 3.06 -3.27
N ALA A 137 19.49 4.32 -3.69
CA ALA A 137 19.06 4.71 -5.03
C ALA A 137 19.91 4.05 -6.13
N LEU A 138 19.24 3.43 -7.09
CA LEU A 138 19.85 2.84 -8.27
C LEU A 138 19.68 3.77 -9.47
N PRO A 139 20.71 3.88 -10.33
CA PRO A 139 20.56 4.61 -11.58
C PRO A 139 19.54 3.89 -12.47
N LEU A 140 18.77 4.66 -13.23
CA LEU A 140 17.66 4.15 -14.04
C LEU A 140 18.13 3.12 -15.09
N GLU A 141 19.34 3.29 -15.61
CA GLU A 141 20.01 2.35 -16.51
C GLU A 141 20.21 0.98 -15.85
N ARG A 142 20.48 0.94 -14.55
CA ARG A 142 20.60 -0.31 -13.80
C ARG A 142 19.26 -1.01 -13.68
N LEU A 143 18.20 -0.27 -13.37
CA LEU A 143 16.85 -0.82 -13.22
C LEU A 143 16.27 -1.32 -14.55
N THR A 144 16.48 -0.58 -15.64
CA THR A 144 16.08 -1.01 -16.99
C THR A 144 16.90 -2.20 -17.50
N GLY A 145 18.15 -2.35 -17.04
CA GLY A 145 18.94 -3.56 -17.27
C GLY A 145 18.40 -4.79 -16.53
N LEU A 146 17.85 -4.60 -15.32
CA LEU A 146 17.21 -5.67 -14.52
C LEU A 146 15.83 -6.05 -15.05
N LEU A 147 15.12 -5.12 -15.69
CA LEU A 147 13.83 -5.36 -16.34
C LEU A 147 13.92 -5.01 -17.84
N PRO A 148 14.46 -5.92 -18.69
CA PRO A 148 14.71 -5.63 -20.10
C PRO A 148 13.45 -5.19 -20.86
N GLY A 149 13.59 -4.11 -21.63
CA GLY A 149 12.47 -3.52 -22.38
C GLY A 149 11.56 -2.62 -21.55
N ALA A 150 11.84 -2.45 -20.25
CA ALA A 150 11.08 -1.53 -19.43
C ALA A 150 11.29 -0.09 -19.84
N ARG A 151 10.21 0.68 -19.83
CA ARG A 151 10.22 2.13 -20.07
C ARG A 151 9.84 2.84 -18.78
N PRO A 152 10.63 3.85 -18.38
CA PRO A 152 10.26 4.70 -17.27
C PRO A 152 9.02 5.53 -17.64
N ARG A 153 8.10 5.63 -16.71
CA ARG A 153 6.97 6.55 -16.75
C ARG A 153 6.87 7.21 -15.38
N THR A 154 7.11 8.51 -15.34
CA THR A 154 6.80 9.30 -14.15
C THR A 154 5.29 9.40 -14.02
N VAL A 155 4.77 9.17 -12.81
CA VAL A 155 3.34 9.33 -12.55
C VAL A 155 3.09 10.82 -12.31
N PRO A 156 2.30 11.52 -13.17
CA PRO A 156 2.07 12.95 -12.99
C PRO A 156 1.48 13.26 -11.61
N GLY A 157 2.09 14.23 -10.91
CA GLY A 157 1.67 14.63 -9.57
C GLY A 157 2.35 13.87 -8.42
N PHE A 158 3.25 12.93 -8.72
CA PHE A 158 3.98 12.16 -7.70
C PHE A 158 5.47 12.01 -8.08
N ASP A 159 6.35 11.98 -7.08
CA ASP A 159 7.78 11.63 -7.25
C ASP A 159 7.98 10.11 -7.34
N ILE A 160 7.15 9.48 -8.18
CA ILE A 160 7.14 8.04 -8.40
C ILE A 160 7.53 7.77 -9.84
N THR A 161 8.48 6.87 -10.02
CA THR A 161 8.82 6.33 -11.32
C THR A 161 8.33 4.89 -11.42
N LEU A 162 7.53 4.62 -12.45
CA LEU A 162 7.09 3.29 -12.84
C LEU A 162 7.96 2.79 -14.00
N LEU A 163 8.52 1.59 -13.88
CA LEU A 163 9.18 0.87 -14.98
C LEU A 163 8.33 -0.32 -15.35
N SER A 164 7.82 -0.32 -16.57
CA SER A 164 7.02 -1.42 -17.11
C SER A 164 7.44 -1.73 -18.54
N ALA A 165 7.30 -2.98 -18.96
CA ALA A 165 7.59 -3.40 -20.33
C ALA A 165 6.37 -4.10 -20.95
N ASP A 166 6.07 -3.84 -22.22
CA ASP A 166 4.89 -4.39 -22.91
C ASP A 166 4.85 -5.93 -22.93
N ARG A 167 6.02 -6.57 -22.82
CA ARG A 167 6.17 -8.04 -22.90
C ARG A 167 6.60 -8.67 -21.58
N ASN A 168 6.78 -7.88 -20.53
CA ASN A 168 7.12 -8.39 -19.21
C ASN A 168 5.89 -8.22 -18.31
N PRO A 169 5.37 -9.30 -17.70
CA PRO A 169 4.24 -9.19 -16.79
C PRO A 169 4.60 -8.43 -15.52
N LEU A 170 5.88 -8.15 -15.26
CA LEU A 170 6.35 -7.43 -14.09
C LEU A 170 6.57 -5.94 -14.35
N GLU A 171 6.38 -5.16 -13.31
CA GLU A 171 6.77 -3.75 -13.24
C GLU A 171 7.55 -3.47 -11.94
N ILE A 172 8.32 -2.39 -11.96
CA ILE A 172 9.00 -1.85 -10.79
C ILE A 172 8.45 -0.46 -10.53
N THR A 173 7.93 -0.22 -9.34
CA THR A 173 7.61 1.13 -8.89
C THR A 173 8.63 1.55 -7.84
N PHE A 174 9.14 2.77 -7.91
CA PHE A 174 10.03 3.29 -6.87
C PHE A 174 9.84 4.78 -6.59
N CYS A 175 10.12 5.16 -5.35
CA CYS A 175 10.10 6.54 -4.87
C CYS A 175 11.32 6.80 -3.96
N GLY A 176 11.91 7.98 -4.09
CA GLY A 176 12.98 8.43 -3.19
C GLY A 176 12.44 8.72 -1.79
N GLY A 177 13.14 8.22 -0.76
CA GLY A 177 12.92 8.54 0.64
C GLY A 177 13.81 9.70 1.11
N GLU A 178 13.50 10.24 2.30
CA GLU A 178 14.12 11.45 2.85
C GLU A 178 15.62 11.30 3.16
N ASP A 179 16.10 10.06 3.33
CA ASP A 179 17.51 9.75 3.71
C ASP A 179 18.33 9.16 2.55
N GLY A 180 17.89 9.30 1.30
CA GLY A 180 18.53 8.67 0.13
C GLY A 180 18.27 7.16 0.00
N GLU A 181 17.47 6.61 0.91
CA GLU A 181 16.87 5.28 0.82
C GLU A 181 15.72 5.30 -0.19
N VAL A 182 15.56 4.23 -0.95
CA VAL A 182 14.55 4.07 -2.00
C VAL A 182 13.80 2.77 -1.73
N ASP A 183 12.47 2.88 -1.76
CA ASP A 183 11.59 1.72 -1.75
C ASP A 183 11.29 1.32 -3.20
N TYR A 184 11.72 0.12 -3.59
CA TYR A 184 11.33 -0.53 -4.84
C TYR A 184 10.23 -1.55 -4.56
N GLU A 185 9.23 -1.57 -5.44
CA GLU A 185 8.11 -2.49 -5.42
C GLU A 185 8.13 -3.29 -6.71
N VAL A 186 8.17 -4.62 -6.61
CA VAL A 186 8.05 -5.52 -7.75
C VAL A 186 6.65 -6.11 -7.75
N SER A 187 5.88 -5.76 -8.78
CA SER A 187 4.47 -6.14 -8.93
C SER A 187 4.18 -6.73 -10.31
N VAL A 188 3.01 -7.34 -10.46
CA VAL A 188 2.51 -7.85 -11.75
C VAL A 188 1.68 -6.76 -12.43
N ALA A 189 2.20 -6.20 -13.52
CA ALA A 189 1.55 -5.18 -14.34
C ALA A 189 0.30 -5.72 -15.07
N HIS A 190 0.38 -6.94 -15.59
CA HIS A 190 -0.72 -7.58 -16.33
C HIS A 190 -0.59 -9.10 -16.37
N GLY A 191 -1.72 -9.78 -16.55
CA GLY A 191 -1.79 -11.23 -16.69
C GLY A 191 -1.94 -12.01 -15.37
N PRO A 192 -2.05 -13.34 -15.43
CA PRO A 192 -2.26 -14.17 -14.25
C PRO A 192 -0.99 -14.31 -13.40
N ILE A 193 -1.15 -14.29 -12.08
CA ILE A 193 -0.06 -14.61 -11.14
C ILE A 193 0.14 -16.13 -11.14
N THR A 194 1.18 -16.57 -11.83
CA THR A 194 1.63 -17.97 -11.87
C THR A 194 2.90 -18.15 -11.05
N SER A 195 3.25 -19.39 -10.67
CA SER A 195 4.50 -19.65 -9.95
C SER A 195 5.73 -19.14 -10.71
N ALA A 196 5.74 -19.25 -12.04
CA ALA A 196 6.82 -18.72 -12.88
C ALA A 196 6.96 -17.20 -12.78
N VAL A 197 5.85 -16.46 -12.74
CA VAL A 197 5.84 -15.00 -12.56
C VAL A 197 6.34 -14.63 -11.15
N VAL A 198 5.96 -15.41 -10.13
CA VAL A 198 6.44 -15.20 -8.75
C VAL A 198 7.94 -15.43 -8.65
N GLU A 199 8.46 -16.53 -9.19
CA GLU A 199 9.91 -16.79 -9.21
C GLU A 199 10.69 -15.71 -9.98
N GLN A 200 10.14 -15.22 -11.08
CA GLN A 200 10.74 -14.13 -11.84
C GLN A 200 10.78 -12.84 -11.03
N ALA A 201 9.69 -12.51 -10.33
CA ALA A 201 9.62 -11.35 -9.46
C ALA A 201 10.56 -11.44 -8.26
N GLU A 202 10.73 -12.64 -7.70
CA GLU A 202 11.67 -12.89 -6.60
C GLU A 202 13.11 -12.66 -7.06
N ARG A 203 13.51 -13.24 -8.21
CA ARG A 203 14.84 -13.01 -8.80
C ARG A 203 15.09 -11.53 -9.08
N LEU A 204 14.08 -10.83 -9.59
CA LEU A 204 14.18 -9.39 -9.84
C LEU A 204 14.37 -8.61 -8.54
N ALA A 205 13.57 -8.91 -7.50
CA ALA A 205 13.67 -8.25 -6.21
C ALA A 205 15.01 -8.52 -5.51
N LEU A 206 15.52 -9.75 -5.57
CA LEU A 206 16.86 -10.12 -5.08
C LEU A 206 17.96 -9.37 -5.83
N ALA A 207 17.87 -9.25 -7.15
CA ALA A 207 18.85 -8.50 -7.94
C ALA A 207 18.83 -6.99 -7.66
N ILE A 208 17.64 -6.41 -7.42
CA ILE A 208 17.51 -5.02 -6.96
C ILE A 208 18.14 -4.89 -5.57
N GLY A 209 17.82 -5.78 -4.64
CA GLY A 209 18.35 -5.77 -3.27
C GLY A 209 19.87 -5.87 -3.23
N GLU A 210 20.46 -6.77 -4.01
CA GLU A 210 21.90 -6.88 -4.16
C GLU A 210 22.50 -5.58 -4.72
N ALA A 211 21.95 -5.07 -5.82
CA ALA A 211 22.47 -3.86 -6.46
C ALA A 211 22.35 -2.62 -5.57
N SER A 212 21.27 -2.51 -4.78
CA SER A 212 21.00 -1.36 -3.92
C SER A 212 21.62 -1.50 -2.52
N GLY A 213 22.25 -2.63 -2.19
CA GLY A 213 22.64 -2.96 -0.82
C GLY A 213 21.45 -3.02 0.16
N GLY A 214 20.27 -3.37 -0.36
CA GLY A 214 18.98 -3.27 0.33
C GLY A 214 18.47 -4.60 0.92
N VAL A 215 17.36 -4.50 1.66
CA VAL A 215 16.66 -5.64 2.25
C VAL A 215 15.44 -5.98 1.41
N VAL A 216 15.40 -7.22 0.92
CA VAL A 216 14.25 -7.76 0.18
C VAL A 216 13.26 -8.39 1.15
N ARG A 217 11.98 -8.12 0.94
CA ARG A 217 10.87 -8.72 1.69
C ARG A 217 9.80 -9.24 0.75
N ASP A 218 9.19 -10.36 1.12
CA ASP A 218 8.01 -10.89 0.44
C ASP A 218 6.76 -10.04 0.74
N ARG A 219 5.64 -10.41 0.12
CA ARG A 219 4.32 -9.77 0.35
C ARG A 219 3.85 -9.77 1.80
N ASN A 220 4.35 -10.69 2.63
CA ASN A 220 3.99 -10.80 4.05
C ASN A 220 4.97 -10.02 4.95
N GLY A 221 5.99 -9.38 4.37
CA GLY A 221 7.02 -8.64 5.09
C GLY A 221 8.16 -9.51 5.63
N PHE A 222 8.19 -10.80 5.31
CA PHE A 222 9.31 -11.67 5.67
C PHE A 222 10.52 -11.34 4.81
N ARG A 223 11.68 -11.20 5.45
CA ARG A 223 12.95 -10.96 4.75
C ARG A 223 13.33 -12.18 3.92
N LEU A 224 13.71 -11.96 2.68
CA LEU A 224 14.36 -12.98 1.86
C LEU A 224 15.87 -12.87 2.07
N GLY A 225 16.52 -13.98 2.41
CA GLY A 225 17.97 -14.02 2.57
C GLY A 225 18.65 -14.08 1.20
N ILE A 226 19.75 -13.34 1.04
CA ILE A 226 20.83 -13.81 0.17
C ILE A 226 21.47 -14.95 0.97
N PRO A 227 21.58 -16.19 0.42
CA PRO A 227 22.25 -17.27 1.13
C PRO A 227 23.66 -16.78 1.48
N VAL A 228 23.94 -16.69 2.77
CA VAL A 228 25.28 -16.44 3.28
C VAL A 228 26.06 -17.73 3.02
N GLY A 229 26.83 -17.74 1.95
CA GLY A 229 27.86 -18.75 1.69
C GLY A 229 29.09 -18.50 2.55
#